data_AF-A0A1I9RXY8-F1
#
_entry.id   AF-A0A1I9RXY8-F1
#
_cell.length_a   1.000
_cell.length_b   1.000
_cell.length_c   1.000
_cell.angle_alpha   90.00
_cell.angle_beta   90.00
_cell.angle_gamma   90.00
#
_symmetry.space_group_name_H-M   'P 1'
#
loop_
_entity.id
_entity.type
_entity.pdbx_description
1 polymer ?
#
loop_
_entity_poly.entity_id
_entity_poly.type
_entity_poly.pdbx_seq_one_letter_code
_entity_poly.pdbx_strand_id
1 'polypeptide(L)' 'AFLASDSVIKMIPRLLGPGLNKAGKFPTLIGQADNLESKINDIKASIKFQLKKVLCLGVAIGHVEMSDKELYINSQ' A
#
# COMPACT_ATOMS: atom_id res chain seq x y z
N ALA A 1 0.26 -2.90 1.94
CA ALA A 1 1.47 -3.22 1.16
C ALA A 1 2.36 -4.18 1.97
N PHE A 2 3.24 -4.97 1.35
CA PHE A 2 4.22 -5.77 2.12
C PHE A 2 5.47 -4.93 2.37
N LEU A 3 6.15 -5.16 3.49
CA LEU A 3 7.45 -4.55 3.81
C LEU A 3 8.51 -5.64 3.70
N ALA A 4 9.60 -5.36 3.01
CA ALA A 4 10.71 -6.30 2.89
C ALA A 4 12.05 -5.59 3.09
N SER A 5 12.92 -6.21 3.89
CA SER A 5 14.31 -5.79 4.10
C SER A 5 15.13 -5.92 2.82
N ASP A 6 16.18 -5.11 2.67
CA ASP A 6 17.03 -5.07 1.46
C ASP A 6 17.57 -6.46 1.03
N SER A 7 17.84 -7.33 2.01
CA SER A 7 18.32 -8.69 1.78
C SER A 7 17.27 -9.59 1.13
N VAL A 8 15.99 -9.39 1.46
CA VAL A 8 14.88 -10.28 1.08
C VAL A 8 14.18 -9.79 -0.18
N ILE A 9 14.14 -8.47 -0.42
CA ILE A 9 13.45 -7.89 -1.59
C ILE A 9 14.07 -8.31 -2.93
N LYS A 10 15.35 -8.70 -2.96
CA LYS A 10 16.02 -9.23 -4.17
C LYS A 10 15.60 -10.66 -4.50
N MET A 11 15.13 -11.43 -3.51
CA MET A 11 14.69 -12.82 -3.68
C MET A 11 13.19 -12.94 -4.00
N ILE A 12 12.39 -11.99 -3.52
CA ILE A 12 10.92 -11.98 -3.68
C ILE A 12 10.45 -12.02 -5.15
N PRO A 13 11.02 -11.28 -6.12
CA PRO A 13 10.58 -11.32 -7.51
C PRO A 13 10.72 -12.70 -8.16
N ARG A 14 11.72 -13.49 -7.75
CA ARG A 14 12.01 -14.81 -8.34
C ARG A 14 11.12 -15.91 -7.76
N LEU A 15 10.86 -15.91 -6.45
CA LEU A 15 10.07 -16.93 -5.77
C LEU A 15 8.57 -16.62 -5.74
N LEU A 16 8.21 -15.36 -5.52
CA LEU A 16 6.84 -14.93 -5.28
C LEU A 16 6.36 -13.86 -6.28
N GLY A 17 7.14 -13.58 -7.31
CA GLY A 17 6.82 -12.60 -8.35
C GLY A 17 5.44 -12.80 -8.99
N PRO A 18 5.08 -14.01 -9.46
CA PRO A 18 3.76 -14.25 -10.07
C PRO A 18 2.61 -14.03 -9.09
N GLY A 19 2.75 -14.46 -7.84
CA GLY A 19 1.70 -14.37 -6.82
C GLY A 19 1.50 -12.94 -6.30
N LEU A 20 2.59 -12.25 -5.95
CA LEU A 20 2.53 -10.90 -5.38
C LEU A 20 2.21 -9.83 -6.41
N ASN A 21 2.60 -10.01 -7.67
CA ASN A 21 2.20 -9.10 -8.74
C ASN A 21 0.71 -9.27 -9.10
N LYS A 22 0.20 -10.51 -9.10
CA LYS A 22 -1.23 -10.79 -9.33
C LYS A 22 -2.11 -10.29 -8.18
N ALA A 23 -1.62 -10.35 -6.95
CA ALA A 23 -2.29 -9.80 -5.76
C ALA A 23 -2.20 -8.27 -5.63
N GLY A 24 -1.45 -7.57 -6.50
CA GLY A 24 -1.33 -6.10 -6.48
C GLY A 24 -0.64 -5.53 -5.24
N LYS A 25 0.04 -6.38 -4.46
CA LYS A 25 0.72 -6.02 -3.21
C LYS A 25 2.20 -6.37 -3.35
N PHE A 26 2.92 -5.65 -4.20
CA PHE A 26 4.37 -5.80 -4.28
C PHE A 26 5.02 -5.21 -3.02
N PRO A 27 6.06 -5.84 -2.44
CA PRO A 27 6.71 -5.31 -1.26
C PRO A 27 7.37 -3.96 -1.52
N THR A 28 7.29 -3.07 -0.55
CA THR A 28 8.01 -1.80 -0.50
C THR A 28 9.29 -2.04 0.31
N LEU A 29 10.39 -1.46 -0.17
CA LEU A 29 11.72 -1.63 0.41
C LEU A 29 11.80 -0.84 1.73
N ILE A 30 12.32 -1.48 2.78
CA ILE A 30 12.68 -0.82 4.04
C ILE A 30 14.19 -0.96 4.25
N GLY A 31 14.86 0.17 4.51
CA GLY A 31 16.26 0.20 4.92
C GLY A 31 16.42 -0.02 6.43
N GLN A 32 17.59 -0.49 6.89
CA GLN A 32 17.84 -0.71 8.32
C GLN A 32 17.79 0.56 9.19
N ALA A 33 17.76 1.75 8.57
CA ALA A 33 17.72 3.05 9.26
C ALA A 33 16.32 3.68 9.34
N ASP A 34 15.30 3.05 8.75
CA ASP A 34 13.93 3.55 8.78
C ASP A 34 13.19 3.07 10.03
N ASN A 35 12.42 3.97 10.66
CA ASN A 35 11.57 3.61 11.79
C ASN A 35 10.34 2.83 11.28
N LEU A 36 10.26 1.56 11.68
CA LEU A 36 9.27 0.60 11.21
C LEU A 36 7.85 1.01 11.61
N GLU A 37 7.68 1.60 12.80
CA GLU A 37 6.38 2.05 13.32
C GLU A 37 5.80 3.20 12.50
N SER A 38 6.59 4.24 12.20
CA SER A 38 6.14 5.35 11.36
C SER A 38 5.72 4.86 9.97
N LYS A 39 6.51 3.97 9.36
CA LYS A 39 6.24 3.45 8.02
C LYS A 39 5.00 2.55 7.99
N ILE A 40 4.72 1.80 9.05
CA ILE A 40 3.48 1.04 9.20
C ILE A 40 2.29 1.98 9.28
N ASN A 41 2.39 3.08 10.03
CA ASN A 41 1.31 4.04 10.16
C ASN A 41 1.02 4.73 8.82
N ASP A 42 2.06 5.09 8.09
CA ASP A 42 1.98 5.64 6.72
C ASP A 42 1.31 4.66 5.75
N ILE A 43 1.68 3.37 5.80
CA ILE A 43 1.11 2.34 4.93
C ILE A 43 -0.35 2.02 5.28
N LYS A 44 -0.75 2.19 6.55
CA LYS A 44 -2.15 2.06 6.96
C LYS A 44 -2.99 3.23 6.48
N ALA A 45 -2.43 4.44 6.48
CA ALA A 45 -3.08 5.66 6.02
C ALA A 45 -3.03 5.83 4.49
N SER A 46 -2.11 5.17 3.80
CA SER A 46 -1.93 5.28 2.36
C SER A 46 -2.53 4.08 1.60
N ILE A 47 -3.51 4.36 0.74
CA ILE A 47 -4.11 3.39 -0.16
C ILE A 47 -3.46 3.55 -1.55
N LYS A 48 -2.76 2.52 -2.03
CA LYS A 48 -2.20 2.53 -3.40
C LYS A 48 -3.31 2.24 -4.42
N PHE A 49 -3.66 3.26 -5.21
CA PHE A 49 -4.52 3.10 -6.38
C PHE A 49 -3.71 2.56 -7.55
N GLN A 50 -4.09 1.39 -8.05
CA GLN A 50 -3.49 0.83 -9.27
C GLN A 50 -4.54 0.80 -10.37
N LEU A 51 -4.42 1.74 -11.32
CA LEU A 51 -5.24 1.78 -12.53
C LEU A 51 -4.80 0.65 -13.46
N LYS A 52 -5.64 -0.39 -13.57
CA LYS A 52 -5.58 -1.35 -14.70
C LYS A 52 -6.40 -0.77 -15.87
N LYS A 53 -6.58 -1.51 -16.98
CA LYS A 53 -7.48 -1.13 -18.10
C LYS A 53 -8.96 -1.12 -17.64
N VAL A 54 -9.32 -0.20 -16.76
CA VAL A 54 -10.67 0.01 -16.21
C VAL A 54 -10.88 1.52 -16.05
N LEU A 55 -12.06 1.99 -16.43
CA LEU A 55 -12.42 3.42 -16.41
C LEU A 55 -12.91 3.91 -15.03
N CYS A 56 -13.27 2.98 -14.13
CA CYS A 56 -13.81 3.32 -12.81
C CYS A 56 -13.01 2.60 -11.72
N LEU A 57 -12.60 3.33 -10.68
CA LEU A 57 -11.98 2.78 -9.47
C LEU A 57 -12.89 3.10 -8.28
N GLY A 58 -13.36 2.07 -7.58
CA GLY A 58 -14.03 2.22 -6.29
C GLY A 58 -12.98 2.38 -5.19
N VAL A 59 -13.05 3.48 -4.44
CA VAL A 59 -12.12 3.81 -3.37
C VAL A 59 -12.87 3.86 -2.04
N ALA A 60 -12.30 3.27 -1.00
CA ALA A 60 -12.79 3.42 0.36
C ALA A 60 -12.26 4.74 0.94
N ILE A 61 -13.18 5.67 1.22
CA ILE A 61 -12.85 7.08 1.57
C ILE A 61 -12.93 7.31 3.09
N GLY A 62 -13.57 6.42 3.86
CA GLY A 62 -13.57 6.51 5.32
C GLY A 62 -14.50 5.53 6.03
N HIS A 63 -14.56 5.66 7.36
CA HIS A 63 -15.40 4.87 8.26
C HIS A 63 -16.64 5.68 8.69
N VAL A 64 -17.67 5.02 9.22
CA VAL A 64 -18.96 5.66 9.59
C VAL A 64 -18.84 6.71 10.70
N GLU A 65 -17.74 6.69 11.46
CA GLU A 65 -17.47 7.59 12.59
C GLU A 65 -16.61 8.81 12.20
N MET A 66 -16.23 8.94 10.93
CA MET A 66 -15.37 10.03 10.44
C MET A 66 -16.21 11.28 10.09
N SER A 67 -15.67 12.47 10.32
CA SER A 67 -16.41 13.71 10.02
C SER A 67 -16.49 13.97 8.51
N ASP A 68 -17.53 14.68 8.06
CA ASP A 68 -17.77 14.96 6.64
C ASP A 68 -16.59 15.68 5.97
N LYS A 69 -15.89 16.52 6.75
CA LYS A 69 -14.69 17.26 6.31
C LYS A 69 -13.49 16.34 6.07
N GLU A 70 -13.29 15.34 6.91
CA GLU A 70 -12.20 14.38 6.77
C GLU A 70 -12.47 13.44 5.59
N LEU A 71 -13.72 13.02 5.42
CA LEU A 71 -14.17 12.27 4.25
C LEU A 71 -13.95 13.05 2.95
N TYR A 72 -14.26 14.35 2.94
CA TYR A 72 -14.02 15.20 1.77
C TYR A 72 -12.53 15.29 1.42
N ILE A 73 -11.68 15.51 2.43
CA ILE A 73 -10.21 15.55 2.25
C ILE A 73 -9.67 14.22 1.72
N ASN A 74 -10.21 13.08 2.17
CA ASN A 74 -9.80 11.75 1.69
C ASN A 74 -10.33 11.43 0.27
N SER A 75 -11.37 12.12 -0.19
CA SER A 75 -11.99 11.92 -1.52
C SER A 75 -11.38 12.75 -2.65
N GLN A 76 -10.64 13.81 -2.28
CA GLN A 76 -10.04 14.78 -3.20
C GLN A 76 -8.68 14.31 -3.72
#